data_AF-A0A5C0ZN52-F1
#
_entry.id   AF-A0A5C0ZN52-F1
#
_cell.length_a   1.000
_cell.length_b   1.000
_cell.length_c   1.000
_cell.angle_alpha   90.00
_cell.angle_beta   90.00
_cell.angle_gamma   90.00
#
_symmetry.space_group_name_H-M   'P 1'
#
loop_
_entity.id
_entity.type
_entity.pdbx_description
1 polymer ?
#
loop_
_entity_poly.entity_id
_entity_poly.type
_entity_poly.pdbx_seq_one_letter_code
_entity_poly.pdbx_strand_id
1 'polypeptide(L)' 'MTKYSKGELEEALEALNSTLGKCEKAILKLRENSAQHTLMTRRINAFRIALALVGNELQVND' A
#
# COMPACT_ATOMS: atom_id res chain seq x y z
N MET A 1 -0.90 24.16 -7.47
CA MET A 1 -2.21 23.53 -7.25
C MET A 1 -1.93 22.20 -6.59
N THR A 2 -2.23 22.06 -5.31
CA THR A 2 -2.15 20.76 -4.64
C THR A 2 -3.27 19.91 -5.24
N LYS A 3 -2.90 18.77 -5.84
CA LYS A 3 -3.84 17.95 -6.63
C LYS A 3 -4.83 17.19 -5.76
N TYR A 4 -4.50 17.06 -4.47
CA TYR A 4 -5.24 16.32 -3.46
C TYR A 4 -5.24 17.12 -2.16
N SER A 5 -6.34 17.03 -1.41
CA SER A 5 -6.44 17.56 -0.05
C SER A 5 -5.73 16.64 0.96
N LYS A 6 -5.36 17.21 2.11
CA LYS A 6 -4.79 16.44 3.23
C LYS A 6 -5.68 15.25 3.62
N GLY A 7 -6.99 15.47 3.73
CA GLY A 7 -7.95 14.41 4.08
C GLY A 7 -8.00 13.27 3.06
N GLU A 8 -7.94 13.58 1.76
CA GLU A 8 -7.90 12.55 0.71
C GLU A 8 -6.60 11.72 0.78
N LEU A 9 -5.47 12.36 1.09
CA LEU A 9 -4.19 11.67 1.27
C LEU A 9 -4.19 10.78 2.52
N GLU A 10 -4.75 11.26 3.63
CA GLU A 10 -4.89 10.49 4.88
C GLU A 10 -5.83 9.29 4.70
N GLU A 11 -6.99 9.48 4.05
CA GLU A 11 -7.92 8.39 3.73
C GLU A 11 -7.28 7.35 2.80
N ALA A 12 -6.51 7.80 1.80
CA ALA A 12 -5.77 6.91 0.91
C ALA A 12 -4.72 6.10 1.69
N LEU A 13 -3.98 6.71 2.62
CA LEU A 13 -3.01 6.00 3.47
C LEU A 13 -3.70 4.95 4.35
N GLU A 14 -4.85 5.25 4.93
CA GLU A 14 -5.61 4.29 5.74
C GLU A 14 -6.07 3.09 4.90
N ALA A 15 -6.66 3.36 3.73
CA ALA A 15 -7.12 2.32 2.81
C ALA A 15 -5.96 1.43 2.31
N LEU A 16 -4.82 2.04 1.95
CA LEU A 16 -3.62 1.32 1.53
C LEU A 16 -3.04 0.45 2.65
N ASN A 17 -2.94 0.97 3.88
CA ASN A 17 -2.45 0.21 5.04
C ASN A 17 -3.36 -0.97 5.38
N SER A 18 -4.69 -0.76 5.38
CA SER A 18 -5.67 -1.83 5.59
C SER A 18 -5.54 -2.94 4.54
N THR A 19 -5.33 -2.55 3.28
CA THR A 19 -5.19 -3.49 2.17
C THR A 19 -3.86 -4.25 2.24
N LEU A 20 -2.77 -3.54 2.55
CA LEU A 20 -1.45 -4.12 2.78
C LEU A 20 -1.49 -5.17 3.89
N GLY A 21 -2.09 -4.85 5.04
CA GLY A 21 -2.21 -5.80 6.15
C GLY A 21 -3.01 -7.06 5.79
N LYS A 22 -4.02 -6.96 4.92
CA LYS A 22 -4.75 -8.13 4.40
C LYS A 22 -3.85 -8.96 3.47
N CYS A 23 -3.07 -8.32 2.61
CA CYS A 23 -2.11 -9.00 1.74
C CYS A 23 -1.01 -9.71 2.53
N GLU A 24 -0.45 -9.07 3.56
CA GLU A 24 0.56 -9.64 4.46
C GLU A 24 0.02 -10.83 5.26
N LYS A 25 -1.26 -10.81 5.66
CA LYS A 25 -1.89 -11.99 6.28
C LYS A 25 -2.18 -13.10 5.27
N ALA A 26 -2.56 -12.72 4.05
CA ALA A 26 -2.89 -13.67 2.99
C ALA A 26 -1.65 -14.44 2.50
N ILE A 27 -0.50 -13.77 2.36
CA ILE A 27 0.73 -14.42 1.86
C ILE A 27 1.20 -15.55 2.75
N LEU A 28 1.00 -15.46 4.07
CA LEU A 28 1.35 -16.50 5.05
C LEU A 28 0.60 -17.82 4.82
N LYS A 29 -0.55 -17.78 4.13
CA LYS A 29 -1.35 -18.97 3.81
C LYS A 29 -1.03 -19.54 2.43
N LEU A 30 -0.17 -18.87 1.66
CA LEU A 30 0.18 -19.29 0.30
C LEU A 30 1.40 -20.19 0.33
N ARG A 31 1.42 -21.20 -0.55
CA ARG A 31 2.59 -22.04 -0.74
C ARG A 31 3.73 -21.20 -1.31
N GLU A 32 4.90 -21.25 -0.67
CA GLU A 32 6.12 -20.62 -1.20
C GLU A 32 6.42 -21.10 -2.62
N ASN A 33 6.97 -20.20 -3.44
CA ASN A 33 7.26 -20.43 -4.87
C ASN A 33 6.05 -20.76 -5.76
N SER A 34 4.81 -20.63 -5.26
CA SER A 34 3.61 -20.67 -6.10
C SER A 34 3.42 -19.34 -6.86
N ALA A 35 2.72 -19.40 -8.00
CA ALA A 35 2.34 -18.20 -8.75
C ALA A 35 1.56 -17.20 -7.89
N GLN A 36 0.69 -17.69 -7.00
CA GLN A 36 -0.07 -16.87 -6.07
C GLN A 36 0.84 -16.17 -5.07
N HIS A 37 1.85 -16.87 -4.52
CA HIS A 37 2.83 -16.29 -3.59
C HIS A 37 3.66 -15.19 -4.28
N THR A 38 4.15 -15.43 -5.50
CA THR A 38 4.88 -14.42 -6.28
C THR A 38 4.02 -13.21 -6.58
N LEU A 39 2.75 -13.40 -7.00
CA LEU A 39 1.83 -12.31 -7.25
C LEU A 39 1.56 -11.49 -5.97
N MET A 40 1.33 -12.16 -4.84
CA MET A 40 1.08 -11.49 -3.57
C MET A 40 2.30 -10.70 -3.11
N THR A 41 3.50 -11.24 -3.26
CA THR A 41 4.76 -10.53 -2.96
C THR A 41 4.87 -9.24 -3.77
N ARG A 42 4.59 -9.31 -5.08
CA ARG A 42 4.62 -8.12 -5.95
C ARG A 42 3.58 -7.07 -5.53
N ARG A 43 2.38 -7.50 -5.16
CA ARG A 43 1.32 -6.61 -4.64
C ARG A 43 1.74 -5.91 -3.35
N ILE A 44 2.29 -6.64 -2.39
CA ILE A 44 2.81 -6.09 -1.13
C ILE A 44 3.86 -5.01 -1.41
N ASN A 45 4.81 -5.28 -2.31
CA ASN A 45 5.83 -4.30 -2.70
C ASN A 45 5.21 -3.06 -3.36
N ALA A 46 4.23 -3.24 -4.25
CA ALA A 46 3.53 -2.12 -4.88
C ALA A 46 2.78 -1.25 -3.84
N PHE A 47 2.11 -1.86 -2.86
CA PHE A 47 1.45 -1.12 -1.79
C PHE A 47 2.44 -0.34 -0.92
N ARG A 48 3.61 -0.90 -0.60
CA ARG A 48 4.66 -0.19 0.13
C ARG A 48 5.19 1.02 -0.64
N ILE A 49 5.36 0.90 -1.95
CA ILE A 49 5.74 2.02 -2.82
C ILE A 49 4.64 3.08 -2.83
N ALA A 50 3.37 2.67 -2.98
CA ALA A 50 2.24 3.59 -2.96
C ALA A 50 2.14 4.37 -1.63
N LEU A 51 2.30 3.69 -0.49
CA LEU A 51 2.34 4.33 0.83
C LEU A 51 3.45 5.37 0.94
N ALA A 52 4.65 5.07 0.44
CA ALA A 52 5.76 6.02 0.45
C ALA A 52 5.46 7.24 -0.43
N LEU A 53 4.89 7.05 -1.62
CA LEU A 53 4.54 8.14 -2.52
C LEU A 53 3.46 9.05 -1.93
N VAL A 54 2.38 8.46 -1.39
CA VAL A 54 1.29 9.23 -0.77
C VAL A 54 1.76 9.92 0.51
N GLY A 55 2.58 9.27 1.33
CA GLY A 55 3.16 9.87 2.53
C GLY A 55 4.09 11.04 2.22
N ASN A 56 4.91 10.94 1.16
CA ASN A 56 5.75 12.04 0.72
C ASN A 56 4.92 13.23 0.23
N GLU A 57 3.86 12.98 -0.54
CA GLU A 57 2.93 14.03 -0.97
C GLU A 57 2.27 14.71 0.24
N LEU A 58 1.90 13.95 1.27
CA LEU A 58 1.33 14.50 2.50
C LEU A 58 2.30 15.44 3.23
N GLN A 59 3.58 15.08 3.33
CA GLN A 59 4.61 15.90 3.98
C GLN A 59 4.94 17.19 3.22
N VAL A 60 4.82 17.18 1.88
CA VAL A 60 5.03 18.38 1.04
C VAL A 60 3.87 19.38 1.18
N ASN A 61 2.71 18.92 1.65
CA ASN A 61 1.50 19.72 1.81
C ASN A 61 1.26 20.25 3.24
N ASP A 62 2.15 19.95 4.19
CA ASP A 62 2.14 20.40 5.60
C ASP A 62 3.08 21.58 5.89
#